data_AF-A0A937SQ11-F1
#
_entry.id   AF-A0A937SQ11-F1
#
_cell.length_a   1.000
_cell.length_b   1.000
_cell.length_c   1.000
_cell.angle_alpha   90.00
_cell.angle_beta   90.00
_cell.angle_gamma   90.00
#
_symmetry.space_group_name_H-M   'P 1'
#
loop_
_entity.id
_entity.type
_entity.pdbx_description
1 polymer ?
#
loop_
_entity_poly.entity_id
_entity_poly.type
_entity_poly.pdbx_seq_one_letter_code
_entity_poly.pdbx_strand_id
1 'polypeptide(L)' 'MKKMGVFFEVGAGQAETVAEMLRGAGMYSISISPDLAGIGRCVSAKL' A
#
# COMPACT_ATOMS: atom_id res chain seq x y z
N MET A 1 5.02 -15.00 -16.77
CA MET A 1 3.85 -14.27 -16.24
C MET A 1 4.31 -12.87 -15.82
N LYS A 2 3.58 -11.81 -16.20
CA LYS A 2 3.92 -10.42 -15.84
C LYS A 2 3.57 -10.22 -14.36
N LYS A 3 4.49 -9.74 -13.53
CA LYS A 3 4.18 -9.36 -12.14
C LYS A 3 3.35 -8.08 -12.19
N MET A 4 2.08 -8.16 -11.78
CA MET A 4 1.19 -7.00 -11.67
C MET A 4 1.20 -6.52 -10.22
N GLY A 5 1.43 -5.22 -10.04
CA GLY A 5 1.46 -4.61 -8.72
C GLY A 5 1.27 -3.10 -8.81
N VAL A 6 0.92 -2.51 -7.68
CA VAL A 6 0.68 -1.07 -7.52
C VAL A 6 1.61 -0.52 -6.46
N PHE A 7 2.05 0.72 -6.67
CA PHE A 7 2.90 1.48 -5.75
C PHE A 7 2.46 2.93 -5.83
N PHE A 8 2.05 3.52 -4.71
CA PHE A 8 1.60 4.91 -4.68
C PHE A 8 1.71 5.52 -3.29
N GLU A 9 1.81 6.85 -3.26
CA GLU A 9 1.78 7.65 -2.03
C GLU A 9 0.32 7.87 -1.57
N VAL A 10 0.12 7.94 -0.26
CA VAL A 10 -1.15 8.26 0.38
C VAL A 10 -1.00 9.41 1.37
N GLY A 11 -2.12 10.01 1.78
CA GLY A 11 -2.17 11.01 2.85
C GLY A 11 -1.68 10.48 4.20
N ALA A 12 -1.19 11.37 5.07
CA ALA A 12 -0.83 11.00 6.44
C ALA A 12 -2.04 10.40 7.16
N GLY A 13 -1.84 9.26 7.83
CA GLY A 13 -2.91 8.52 8.51
C GLY A 13 -3.81 7.68 7.60
N GLN A 14 -3.57 7.64 6.28
CA GLN A 14 -4.37 6.84 5.33
C GLN A 14 -3.78 5.45 5.02
N ALA A 15 -2.50 5.25 5.39
CA ALA A 15 -1.76 4.00 5.50
C ALA A 15 -2.61 2.71 5.42
N GLU A 16 -3.18 2.42 6.58
CA GLU A 16 -3.85 1.16 6.89
C GLU A 16 -5.19 1.03 6.19
N THR A 17 -5.98 2.11 6.11
CA THR A 17 -7.28 2.09 5.41
C THR A 17 -7.11 1.73 3.94
N VAL A 18 -6.09 2.28 3.27
CA VAL A 18 -5.83 1.92 1.88
C VAL A 18 -5.33 0.48 1.75
N ALA A 19 -4.50 0.01 2.68
CA ALA A 19 -4.10 -1.40 2.73
C ALA A 19 -5.33 -2.33 2.86
N GLU A 20 -6.30 -2.00 3.70
CA GLU A 20 -7.56 -2.74 3.83
C GLU A 20 -8.40 -2.73 2.55
N MET A 21 -8.51 -1.58 1.88
CA MET A 21 -9.19 -1.48 0.58
C MET A 21 -8.53 -2.36 -0.49
N LEU A 22 -7.19 -2.42 -0.52
CA LEU A 22 -6.45 -3.29 -1.44
C LEU A 22 -6.70 -4.77 -1.15
N ARG A 23 -6.78 -5.18 0.14
CA ARG A 23 -7.20 -6.54 0.52
C ARG A 23 -8.60 -6.84 0.01
N GLY A 24 -9.54 -5.92 0.21
CA GLY A 24 -10.92 -6.04 -0.29
C GLY A 24 -11.01 -6.14 -1.82
N ALA A 25 -10.06 -5.54 -2.54
CA ALA A 25 -9.94 -5.63 -3.99
C ALA A 25 -9.24 -6.90 -4.51
N GLY A 26 -8.84 -7.82 -3.61
CA GLY A 26 -8.18 -9.08 -3.97
C GLY A 26 -6.66 -8.98 -4.14
N MET A 27 -6.03 -7.86 -3.78
CA MET A 27 -4.57 -7.73 -3.79
C MET A 27 -3.95 -8.41 -2.56
N TYR A 28 -2.73 -8.92 -2.72
CA TYR A 28 -1.95 -9.55 -1.66
C TYR A 28 -0.52 -8.99 -1.58
N SER A 29 0.27 -9.49 -0.62
CA SER A 29 1.63 -8.98 -0.32
C SER A 29 1.68 -7.47 -0.11
N ILE A 30 0.73 -6.94 0.67
CA ILE A 30 0.62 -5.50 0.92
C ILE A 30 1.70 -5.05 1.91
N SER A 31 2.37 -3.95 1.59
CA SER A 31 3.39 -3.32 2.45
C SER A 31 3.17 -1.83 2.55
N ILE A 32 3.33 -1.29 3.76
CA ILE A 32 3.33 0.14 4.05
C ILE A 32 4.78 0.54 4.34
N SER A 33 5.29 1.51 3.58
CA SER A 33 6.62 2.07 3.79
C SER A 33 6.50 3.47 4.40
N PRO A 34 7.20 3.74 5.51
CA PRO A 34 7.22 5.07 6.12
C PRO A 34 8.09 6.05 5.33
N ASP A 35 7.82 7.34 5.51
CA ASP A 35 8.72 8.42 5.11
C ASP A 35 9.85 8.65 6.14
N LEU A 36 10.65 9.71 5.95
CA LEU A 36 11.73 10.08 6.85
C LEU A 36 11.25 10.54 8.24
N ALA A 37 9.97 10.89 8.39
CA ALA A 37 9.34 11.23 9.67
C ALA A 37 8.73 10.01 10.37
N GLY A 38 8.84 8.81 9.78
CA GLY A 38 8.26 7.57 10.31
C GLY A 38 6.77 7.41 10.02
N ILE A 39 6.17 8.27 9.19
CA ILE A 39 4.74 8.22 8.87
C ILE A 39 4.54 7.30 7.67
N GLY A 40 3.64 6.32 7.79
CA GLY A 40 3.23 5.47 6.67
C GLY A 40 2.71 6.30 5.50
N ARG A 41 3.48 6.36 4.40
CA ARG A 41 3.19 7.22 3.25
C ARG A 41 3.09 6.50 1.93
N CYS A 42 3.76 5.37 1.77
CA CYS A 42 3.71 4.60 0.52
C CYS A 42 3.06 3.25 0.78
N VAL A 43 2.09 2.89 -0.06
CA VAL A 43 1.46 1.55 -0.06
C VAL A 43 1.86 0.83 -1.33
N SER A 44 2.19 -0.46 -1.19
CA SER A 44 2.45 -1.34 -2.33
C SER A 44 1.70 -2.66 -2.18
N ALA A 45 1.31 -3.25 -3.31
CA ALA A 45 0.63 -4.54 -3.33
C ALA A 45 0.86 -5.29 -4.66
N LYS A 46 0.58 -6.59 -4.66
CA LYS A 46 0.63 -7.48 -5.83
C LYS A 46 -0.76 -8.08 -6.09
N LEU A 47 -0.99 -8.46 -7.35
CA LEU A 47 -2.22 -9.10 -7.79
C LEU A 47 -2.13 -10.61 -7.85
#